data_AF-A0A969AZV8-F1
#
_entry.id   AF-A0A969AZV8-F1
#
_cell.length_a   1.000
_cell.length_b   1.000
_cell.length_c   1.000
_cell.angle_alpha   90.00
_cell.angle_beta   90.00
_cell.angle_gamma   90.00
#
_symmetry.space_group_name_H-M   'P 1'
#
loop_
_entity.id
_entity.type
_entity.pdbx_description
1 polymer ?
#
loop_
_entity_poly.entity_id
_entity_poly.type
_entity_poly.pdbx_seq_one_letter_code
_entity_poly.pdbx_strand_id
1 'polypeptide(L)' 'MEKTGATTEMKTIDEISIDHHNKIVTAPCYMMEADIMQVRNNVQKAIEALVGMVP' A
#
# COMPACT_ATOMS: atom_id res chain seq x y z
N MET A 1 7.76 -12.50 -7.47
CA MET A 1 8.47 -11.22 -7.32
C MET A 1 9.97 -11.38 -7.15
N GLU A 2 10.48 -12.54 -6.71
CA GLU A 2 11.93 -12.78 -6.60
C GLU A 2 12.72 -12.57 -7.90
N LYS A 3 12.07 -12.61 -9.07
CA LYS A 3 12.72 -12.36 -10.38
C LYS A 3 12.89 -10.89 -10.74
N THR A 4 12.25 -9.95 -10.02
CA THR A 4 12.31 -8.51 -10.33
C THR A 4 13.17 -7.72 -9.33
N GLY A 5 13.78 -8.38 -8.34
CA GLY A 5 14.59 -7.73 -7.30
C GLY A 5 13.78 -6.99 -6.23
N ALA A 6 12.46 -7.16 -6.20
CA ALA A 6 11.59 -6.54 -5.19
C ALA A 6 11.39 -7.47 -3.99
N THR A 7 11.47 -6.90 -2.78
CA THR A 7 11.06 -7.58 -1.54
C THR A 7 9.56 -7.46 -1.36
N THR A 8 8.88 -8.59 -1.18
CA THR A 8 7.43 -8.63 -0.90
C THR A 8 7.14 -8.61 0.58
N GLU A 9 6.18 -7.78 0.99
CA GLU A 9 5.53 -7.88 2.28
C GLU A 9 4.07 -8.26 2.10
N MET A 10 3.59 -9.27 2.83
CA MET A 10 2.17 -9.59 2.87
C MET A 10 1.45 -8.52 3.68
N LYS A 11 0.35 -7.99 3.13
CA LYS A 11 -0.54 -7.02 3.77
C LYS A 11 -1.99 -7.46 3.56
N THR A 12 -2.83 -7.15 4.54
CA THR A 12 -4.29 -7.29 4.43
C THR A 12 -4.91 -6.06 3.75
N ILE A 13 -6.21 -6.12 3.43
CA ILE A 13 -6.95 -4.98 2.86
C ILE A 13 -6.94 -3.73 3.76
N ASP A 14 -6.69 -3.89 5.05
CA ASP A 14 -6.64 -2.79 6.01
C ASP A 14 -5.23 -2.23 6.23
N GLU A 15 -4.22 -2.81 5.59
CA GLU A 15 -2.82 -2.44 5.76
C GLU A 15 -2.23 -1.87 4.47
N ILE A 16 -1.16 -1.09 4.62
CA ILE A 16 -0.31 -0.59 3.54
C ILE A 16 1.15 -0.92 3.86
N SER A 17 1.99 -1.01 2.84
CA SER A 17 3.45 -1.10 3.01
C SER A 17 4.07 0.25 2.65
N ILE A 18 5.04 0.67 3.46
CA ILE A 18 5.72 1.95 3.33
C ILE A 18 7.23 1.71 3.33
N ASP A 19 7.88 2.07 2.24
CA ASP A 19 9.32 2.19 2.15
C ASP A 19 9.70 3.68 2.28
N HIS A 20 10.15 4.07 3.47
CA HIS A 20 10.56 5.45 3.75
C HIS A 20 11.87 5.85 3.04
N HIS A 21 12.77 4.90 2.79
CA HIS A 21 14.05 5.19 2.15
C HIS A 21 13.84 5.58 0.70
N ASN A 22 13.01 4.81 -0.02
CA ASN A 22 12.70 5.05 -1.43
C ASN A 22 11.43 5.92 -1.63
N LYS A 23 10.73 6.28 -0.56
CA LYS A 23 9.46 7.03 -0.58
C LYS A 23 8.38 6.34 -1.41
N ILE A 24 8.25 5.03 -1.24
CA ILE A 24 7.26 4.20 -1.95
C ILE A 24 6.16 3.79 -0.97
N VAL A 25 4.90 3.98 -1.37
CA VAL A 25 3.73 3.48 -0.64
C VAL A 25 2.97 2.52 -1.54
N THR A 26 2.62 1.34 -1.02
CA THR A 26 1.83 0.33 -1.74
C THR A 26 0.66 -0.16 -0.91
N ALA A 27 -0.44 -0.50 -1.59
CA ALA A 27 -1.71 -0.89 -0.99
C ALA A 27 -2.32 -2.04 -1.82
N PRO A 28 -2.81 -3.12 -1.19
CA PRO A 28 -3.24 -4.30 -1.93
C PRO A 28 -4.58 -4.12 -2.66
N CYS A 29 -5.51 -3.27 -2.17
CA CYS A 29 -6.77 -2.97 -2.85
C CYS A 29 -7.49 -4.24 -3.39
N TYR A 30 -7.87 -4.26 -4.67
CA TYR A 30 -8.52 -5.40 -5.33
C TYR A 30 -7.65 -6.67 -5.48
N MET A 31 -6.39 -6.65 -5.04
CA MET A 31 -5.59 -7.88 -4.93
C MET A 31 -6.11 -8.79 -3.79
N MET A 32 -7.00 -8.26 -2.93
CA MET A 32 -7.71 -9.00 -1.88
C MET A 32 -9.19 -9.16 -2.22
N GLU A 33 -9.85 -10.11 -1.56
CA GLU A 33 -11.32 -10.16 -1.53
C GLU A 33 -11.84 -9.00 -0.66
N ALA A 34 -12.32 -7.95 -1.31
CA ALA A 34 -12.69 -6.69 -0.68
C ALA A 34 -13.84 -6.00 -1.41
N ASP A 35 -14.69 -5.30 -0.66
CA ASP A 35 -15.71 -4.42 -1.21
C ASP A 35 -15.14 -3.03 -1.60
N ILE A 36 -15.95 -2.25 -2.32
CA ILE A 36 -15.56 -0.93 -2.81
C ILE A 36 -15.20 0.06 -1.70
N MET A 37 -15.85 -0.03 -0.52
CA MET A 37 -15.58 0.84 0.61
C MET A 37 -14.24 0.48 1.26
N GLN A 38 -13.94 -0.81 1.39
CA GLN A 38 -12.64 -1.28 1.86
C GLN A 38 -11.51 -0.85 0.93
N VAL A 39 -11.69 -0.98 -0.39
CA VAL A 39 -10.70 -0.50 -1.37
C VAL A 39 -10.50 1.02 -1.27
N ARG A 40 -11.59 1.80 -1.19
CA ARG A 40 -11.51 3.26 -0.98
C ARG A 40 -10.70 3.60 0.27
N ASN A 41 -10.95 2.91 1.39
CA ASN A 41 -10.26 3.15 2.65
C ASN A 41 -8.78 2.77 2.57
N ASN A 42 -8.44 1.68 1.88
CA ASN A 42 -7.06 1.26 1.64
C ASN A 42 -6.29 2.29 0.79
N VAL A 43 -6.93 2.82 -0.26
CA VAL A 43 -6.39 3.92 -1.08
C VAL A 43 -6.21 5.19 -0.24
N GLN A 44 -7.19 5.55 0.57
CA GLN A 44 -7.12 6.74 1.42
C GLN A 44 -5.91 6.67 2.37
N LYS A 45 -5.69 5.54 3.05
CA LYS A 45 -4.51 5.31 3.91
C LYS A 45 -3.19 5.48 3.14
N ALA A 46 -3.11 4.96 1.91
CA ALA A 46 -1.92 5.08 1.09
C ALA A 46 -1.61 6.53 0.71
N ILE A 47 -2.63 7.31 0.35
CA ILE A 47 -2.49 8.73 -0.02
C ILE A 47 -2.12 9.57 1.21
N GLU A 48 -2.76 9.36 2.35
CA GLU A 48 -2.42 10.05 3.60
C GLU A 48 -0.97 9.81 4.01
N ALA A 49 -0.50 8.56 3.92
CA ALA A 49 0.89 8.21 4.17
C ALA A 49 1.86 8.91 3.20
N LEU A 50 1.53 8.95 1.92
CA LEU A 50 2.35 9.64 0.91
C LEU A 50 2.41 11.15 1.17
N VAL A 51 1.28 11.79 1.45
CA VAL A 51 1.21 13.23 1.75
C VAL A 51 2.05 13.54 3.00
N GLY A 52 1.99 12.68 4.03
CA GLY A 52 2.81 12.83 5.24
C GLY A 52 4.33 12.71 5.03
N MET A 53 4.80 12.26 3.86
CA MET A 53 6.23 12.18 3.50
C MET A 53 6.76 13.43 2.79
N VAL A 54 5.87 14.30 2.32
CA VAL A 54 6.23 15.52 1.61
C VAL A 54 6.19 16.70 2.60
N PRO A 55 7.27 17.48 2.73
CA PRO A 55 7.31 18.65 3.61
C PRO A 55 6.38 19.78 3.16
#